data_AF-A0A950AKP5-F1
#
_entry.id   AF-A0A950AKP5-F1
#
_cell.length_a   1.000
_cell.length_b   1.000
_cell.length_c   1.000
_cell.angle_alpha   90.00
_cell.angle_beta   90.00
_cell.angle_gamma   90.00
#
_symmetry.space_group_name_H-M   'P 1'
#
loop_
_entity.id
_entity.type
_entity.pdbx_description
1 polymer ?
#
loop_
_entity_poly.entity_id
_entity_poly.type
_entity_poly.pdbx_seq_one_letter_code
_entity_poly.pdbx_strand_id
1 'polypeptide(L)'
;LANRLQQKASPAAAGTASAPQPAVGGVPSQQSQRPGSPQELLANLEGPPDSRDTDTEGGRTHATGSKNLEQTKKISVVEINEEFLPVIVTEVSGNKAKIKTAGGEQYSVSVGDDLRGLDYKVADVEMRHTEDKDGNPVDDSVVKLHNTKSGRDVELIKGVWAQEHPAFAVLALPGSDQMLKIEVDQTFAIPSDPGHSYKVLDIRPAQVILRRVEDNRVITLQKKTPN
;
A
#
# COMPACT_ATOMS: atom_id res chain seq x y z
N LEU A 1 11.80 8.21 -70.36
CA LEU A 1 12.75 9.25 -69.94
C LEU A 1 12.58 9.40 -68.42
N ALA A 2 13.12 8.53 -67.56
CA ALA A 2 14.52 8.22 -67.21
C ALA A 2 15.24 9.35 -66.44
N ASN A 3 15.97 8.92 -65.40
CA ASN A 3 16.89 9.62 -64.46
C ASN A 3 16.28 10.29 -63.22
N ARG A 4 16.53 9.86 -61.96
CA ARG A 4 17.72 9.32 -61.25
C ARG A 4 18.80 10.37 -60.94
N LEU A 5 18.85 10.82 -59.69
CA LEU A 5 20.04 11.23 -58.91
C LEU A 5 19.88 10.61 -57.51
N GLN A 6 20.57 9.53 -57.13
CA GLN A 6 21.93 9.46 -56.54
C GLN A 6 22.09 10.40 -55.32
N GLN A 7 21.97 9.86 -54.09
CA GLN A 7 23.01 9.18 -53.29
C GLN A 7 24.12 10.10 -52.79
N LYS A 8 24.23 10.23 -51.45
CA LYS A 8 25.52 10.33 -50.78
C LYS A 8 25.48 9.55 -49.47
N ALA A 9 26.29 8.50 -49.43
CA ALA A 9 26.57 7.66 -48.28
C ALA A 9 27.53 8.37 -47.30
N SER A 10 27.49 7.95 -46.04
CA SER A 10 28.68 7.88 -45.18
C SER A 10 28.48 6.74 -44.17
N PRO A 11 29.24 5.63 -44.34
CA PRO A 11 29.41 4.59 -43.35
C PRO A 11 30.68 4.85 -42.51
N ALA A 12 30.60 4.65 -41.20
CA ALA A 12 31.74 4.56 -40.30
C ALA A 12 31.25 3.85 -39.03
N ALA A 13 31.97 2.93 -38.38
CA ALA A 13 33.10 2.12 -38.74
C ALA A 13 33.04 0.93 -37.75
N ALA A 14 33.37 -0.27 -38.23
CA ALA A 14 33.54 -1.44 -37.40
C ALA A 14 34.72 -1.23 -36.43
N GLY A 15 34.45 -1.39 -35.13
CA GLY A 15 35.44 -1.53 -34.08
C GLY A 15 35.56 -2.99 -33.67
N THR A 16 36.67 -3.59 -34.07
CA THR A 16 37.03 -5.00 -33.94
C THR A 16 37.18 -5.44 -32.48
N ALA A 17 36.82 -6.70 -32.26
CA ALA A 17 37.00 -7.49 -31.05
C ALA A 17 38.44 -7.50 -30.50
N SER A 18 38.55 -7.65 -29.18
CA SER A 18 39.64 -8.38 -28.54
C SER A 18 39.15 -8.96 -27.21
N ALA A 19 38.90 -10.27 -27.24
CA ALA A 19 38.87 -11.12 -26.07
C ALA A 19 40.31 -11.44 -25.63
N PRO A 20 40.58 -11.51 -24.32
CA PRO A 20 41.60 -12.41 -23.80
C PRO A 20 40.96 -13.69 -23.25
N GLN A 21 41.50 -14.81 -23.73
CA GLN A 21 41.28 -16.18 -23.33
C GLN A 21 41.92 -16.51 -21.95
N PRO A 22 41.71 -17.71 -21.39
CA PRO A 22 41.55 -17.95 -19.96
C PRO A 22 42.88 -18.22 -19.24
N ALA A 23 42.92 -17.89 -17.94
CA ALA A 23 43.88 -18.45 -17.00
C ALA A 23 43.20 -19.52 -16.16
N VAL A 24 43.65 -20.74 -16.38
CA VAL A 24 43.47 -21.94 -15.57
C VAL A 24 44.08 -21.75 -14.17
N GLY A 25 43.41 -22.27 -13.14
CA GLY A 25 44.07 -22.46 -11.83
C GLY A 25 43.14 -22.61 -10.63
N GLY A 26 42.79 -23.85 -10.29
CA GLY A 26 42.75 -24.28 -8.88
C GLY A 26 41.43 -24.17 -8.12
N VAL A 27 40.61 -25.22 -8.23
CA VAL A 27 39.70 -25.73 -7.18
C VAL A 27 40.49 -26.06 -5.90
N PRO A 28 39.88 -25.91 -4.69
CA PRO A 28 39.16 -27.05 -4.14
C PRO A 28 37.80 -26.70 -3.50
N SER A 29 36.80 -27.45 -3.97
CA SER A 29 35.75 -28.15 -3.24
C SER A 29 35.72 -28.00 -1.70
N GLN A 30 34.71 -27.29 -1.18
CA GLN A 30 33.99 -27.67 0.04
C GLN A 30 32.56 -27.98 -0.40
N GLN A 31 32.21 -29.22 -0.72
CA GLN A 31 31.88 -30.30 0.20
C GLN A 31 30.88 -29.86 1.30
N SER A 32 29.62 -30.13 0.98
CA SER A 32 28.62 -30.73 1.86
C SER A 32 28.33 -30.05 3.20
N GLN A 33 27.12 -29.48 3.33
CA GLN A 33 26.12 -29.99 4.27
C GLN A 33 24.75 -29.29 4.07
N ARG A 34 23.88 -29.93 3.28
CA ARG A 34 22.46 -30.07 3.62
C ARG A 34 22.35 -31.48 4.21
N PRO A 35 21.76 -31.66 5.40
CA PRO A 35 20.35 -32.07 5.41
C PRO A 35 19.58 -31.55 6.64
N GLY A 36 18.24 -31.49 6.54
CA GLY A 36 17.41 -31.32 7.71
C GLY A 36 16.00 -30.80 7.43
N SER A 37 15.16 -31.63 6.84
CA SER A 37 13.71 -31.55 7.02
C SER A 37 13.18 -33.00 7.01
N PRO A 38 11.94 -33.25 7.44
CA PRO A 38 11.42 -33.12 8.79
C PRO A 38 10.79 -34.47 9.22
N GLN A 39 11.06 -34.97 10.43
CA GLN A 39 10.24 -35.99 11.09
C GLN A 39 10.76 -36.30 12.49
N GLU A 40 9.82 -36.70 13.36
CA GLU A 40 10.01 -37.26 14.70
C GLU A 40 10.11 -36.27 15.87
N LEU A 41 8.95 -35.74 16.26
CA LEU A 41 8.51 -35.78 17.66
C LEU A 41 7.00 -36.01 17.67
N LEU A 42 6.61 -37.24 17.33
CA LEU A 42 5.30 -37.79 17.67
C LEU A 42 5.41 -38.40 19.08
N ALA A 43 4.37 -38.17 19.87
CA ALA A 43 3.87 -39.05 20.91
C ALA A 43 4.72 -39.32 22.18
N ASN A 44 4.31 -38.65 23.26
CA ASN A 44 3.99 -39.29 24.55
C ASN A 44 2.65 -38.65 24.99
N LEU A 45 1.47 -39.23 24.73
CA LEU A 45 0.81 -40.34 25.45
C LEU A 45 0.68 -40.13 26.96
N GLU A 46 -0.58 -39.84 27.36
CA GLU A 46 -1.33 -40.30 28.54
C GLU A 46 -0.79 -39.97 29.95
N GLY A 47 -1.54 -39.44 30.93
CA GLY A 47 -2.96 -39.16 31.23
C GLY A 47 -3.01 -38.46 32.62
N PRO A 48 -4.07 -38.47 33.46
CA PRO A 48 -5.48 -38.87 33.28
C PRO A 48 -6.47 -37.70 33.56
N PRO A 49 -7.80 -37.90 33.43
CA PRO A 49 -8.82 -36.92 33.82
C PRO A 49 -9.29 -37.15 35.27
N ASP A 50 -9.37 -36.10 36.10
CA ASP A 50 -10.41 -35.99 37.14
C ASP A 50 -10.50 -34.57 37.74
N SER A 51 -11.65 -33.94 37.49
CA SER A 51 -12.53 -33.23 38.42
C SER A 51 -11.94 -32.48 39.63
N ARG A 52 -12.20 -31.16 39.69
CA ARG A 52 -12.72 -30.49 40.90
C ARG A 52 -13.20 -29.07 40.61
N ASP A 53 -14.51 -28.90 40.81
CA ASP A 53 -15.23 -27.66 41.00
C ASP A 53 -14.49 -26.65 41.88
N THR A 54 -14.33 -25.44 41.37
CA THR A 54 -14.41 -24.24 42.20
C THR A 54 -15.31 -23.24 41.50
N ASP A 55 -16.54 -23.18 42.02
CA ASP A 55 -17.45 -22.06 41.91
C ASP A 55 -16.72 -20.75 42.24
N THR A 56 -16.74 -19.80 41.31
CA THR A 56 -16.46 -18.39 41.59
C THR A 56 -17.30 -17.56 40.63
N GLU A 57 -18.51 -17.26 41.08
CA GLU A 57 -19.21 -16.04 40.70
C GLU A 57 -18.28 -14.83 40.85
N GLY A 58 -18.29 -13.95 39.85
CA GLY A 58 -17.85 -12.57 40.03
C GLY A 58 -16.89 -12.06 38.96
N GLY A 59 -17.44 -11.27 38.04
CA GLY A 59 -16.67 -10.24 37.34
C GLY A 59 -16.20 -10.63 35.96
N ARG A 60 -17.11 -10.54 34.98
CA ARG A 60 -16.70 -10.14 33.63
C ARG A 60 -16.06 -8.76 33.75
N THR A 61 -14.74 -8.75 33.84
CA THR A 61 -13.91 -7.59 33.59
C THR A 61 -14.21 -7.12 32.18
N HIS A 62 -15.00 -6.04 32.09
CA HIS A 62 -15.00 -5.21 30.89
C HIS A 62 -13.55 -4.89 30.57
N ALA A 63 -13.13 -5.25 29.36
CA ALA A 63 -11.85 -4.87 28.79
C ALA A 63 -11.67 -3.36 28.98
N THR A 64 -10.85 -3.01 29.98
CA THR A 64 -10.44 -1.64 30.26
C THR A 64 -9.38 -1.30 29.21
N GLY A 65 -9.84 -0.90 28.03
CA GLY A 65 -9.02 -0.33 26.96
C GLY A 65 -9.15 1.20 26.83
N SER A 66 -10.00 1.84 27.63
CA SER A 66 -10.32 3.27 27.52
C SER A 66 -9.49 4.17 28.44
N LYS A 67 -8.22 3.82 28.70
CA LYS A 67 -7.24 4.71 29.38
C LYS A 67 -6.31 5.41 28.37
N ASN A 68 -6.80 5.72 27.17
CA ASN A 68 -6.03 6.34 26.09
C ASN A 68 -6.67 7.66 25.61
N LEU A 69 -7.09 8.50 26.56
CA LEU A 69 -7.70 9.80 26.23
C LEU A 69 -7.05 10.99 26.95
N GLU A 70 -6.23 10.77 27.98
CA GLU A 70 -5.77 11.88 28.82
C GLU A 70 -4.53 12.62 28.31
N GLN A 71 -3.67 11.98 27.51
CA GLN A 71 -2.46 12.63 26.97
C GLN A 71 -2.69 13.30 25.61
N THR A 72 -3.72 12.91 24.85
CA THR A 72 -4.08 13.54 23.57
C THR A 72 -5.37 14.34 23.63
N LYS A 73 -5.92 14.58 24.83
CA LYS A 73 -7.12 15.38 25.15
C LYS A 73 -7.14 16.81 24.56
N LYS A 74 -6.08 17.18 23.87
CA LYS A 74 -5.81 18.52 23.36
C LYS A 74 -5.58 18.58 21.84
N ILE A 75 -5.33 17.46 21.15
CA ILE A 75 -5.16 17.45 19.69
C ILE A 75 -6.50 17.06 19.08
N SER A 76 -6.96 17.83 18.09
CA SER A 76 -8.22 17.59 17.41
C SER A 76 -7.99 17.46 15.91
N VAL A 77 -8.64 16.48 15.29
CA VAL A 77 -8.67 16.41 13.83
C VAL A 77 -9.72 17.41 13.35
N VAL A 78 -9.25 18.43 12.62
CA VAL A 78 -10.08 19.52 12.09
C VAL A 78 -10.69 19.09 10.76
N GLU A 79 -9.85 18.55 9.89
CA GLU A 79 -10.24 18.18 8.54
C GLU A 79 -9.62 16.84 8.18
N ILE A 80 -10.37 16.07 7.39
CA ILE A 80 -9.91 14.85 6.76
C ILE A 80 -10.34 14.97 5.32
N ASN A 81 -9.36 14.91 4.42
CA ASN A 81 -9.60 14.97 2.98
C ASN A 81 -9.17 13.65 2.35
N GLU A 82 -10.13 13.00 1.72
CA GLU A 82 -9.95 11.77 0.96
C GLU A 82 -10.54 12.05 -0.42
N GLU A 83 -9.66 12.16 -1.42
CA GLU A 83 -10.06 12.45 -2.79
C GLU A 83 -10.01 11.17 -3.59
N PHE A 84 -11.16 10.77 -4.12
CA PHE A 84 -11.29 9.59 -4.96
C PHE A 84 -11.32 9.99 -6.42
N LEU A 85 -10.68 9.17 -7.25
CA LEU A 85 -10.82 9.28 -8.69
C LEU A 85 -12.28 9.01 -9.07
N PRO A 86 -12.89 9.82 -9.95
CA PRO A 86 -14.27 9.63 -10.40
C PRO A 86 -14.37 8.51 -11.45
N VAL A 87 -13.60 7.43 -11.29
CA VAL A 87 -13.55 6.27 -12.17
C VAL A 87 -13.41 4.97 -11.36
N ILE A 88 -13.97 3.91 -11.90
CA ILE A 88 -13.90 2.55 -11.34
C ILE A 88 -13.61 1.54 -12.44
N VAL A 89 -12.79 0.54 -12.16
CA VAL A 89 -12.56 -0.59 -13.07
C VAL A 89 -13.72 -1.57 -12.92
N THR A 90 -14.37 -1.88 -14.03
CA THR A 90 -15.53 -2.78 -14.08
C THR A 90 -15.17 -4.18 -14.56
N GLU A 91 -14.20 -4.27 -15.47
CA GLU A 91 -13.77 -5.53 -16.07
C GLU A 91 -12.34 -5.38 -16.57
N VAL A 92 -11.53 -6.43 -16.42
CA VAL A 92 -10.21 -6.53 -17.03
C VAL A 92 -10.20 -7.77 -17.91
N SER A 93 -9.63 -7.67 -19.10
CA SER A 93 -9.60 -8.75 -20.10
C SER A 93 -8.29 -8.68 -20.89
N GLY A 94 -7.34 -9.54 -20.54
CA GLY A 94 -5.98 -9.48 -21.06
C GLY A 94 -5.35 -8.11 -20.73
N ASN A 95 -4.88 -7.40 -21.77
CA ASN A 95 -4.22 -6.10 -21.62
C ASN A 95 -5.19 -4.90 -21.76
N LYS A 96 -6.50 -5.14 -21.60
CA LYS A 96 -7.54 -4.11 -21.69
C LYS A 96 -8.37 -4.06 -20.42
N ALA A 97 -8.77 -2.86 -20.03
CA ALA A 97 -9.68 -2.64 -18.91
C ALA A 97 -10.90 -1.84 -19.35
N LYS A 98 -12.08 -2.19 -18.84
CA LYS A 98 -13.29 -1.38 -18.94
C LYS A 98 -13.40 -0.49 -17.71
N ILE A 99 -13.37 0.81 -17.95
CA ILE A 99 -13.52 1.83 -16.92
C ILE A 99 -14.90 2.44 -17.03
N LYS A 100 -15.54 2.63 -15.88
CA LYS A 100 -16.79 3.38 -15.74
C LYS A 100 -16.50 4.66 -14.98
N THR A 101 -16.97 5.78 -15.52
CA THR A 101 -16.90 7.09 -14.86
C THR A 101 -18.02 7.24 -13.82
N ALA A 102 -17.87 8.18 -12.89
CA ALA A 102 -18.93 8.57 -11.96
C ALA A 102 -20.22 9.04 -12.69
N GLY A 103 -20.08 9.58 -13.91
CA GLY A 103 -21.20 9.94 -14.78
C GLY A 103 -21.90 8.77 -15.47
N GLY A 104 -21.41 7.53 -15.28
CA GLY A 104 -22.01 6.31 -15.82
C GLY A 104 -21.53 5.92 -17.22
N GLU A 105 -20.74 6.76 -17.90
CA GLU A 105 -20.11 6.40 -19.17
C GLU A 105 -19.09 5.29 -18.93
N GLN A 106 -19.14 4.24 -19.76
CA GLN A 106 -18.21 3.13 -19.74
C GLN A 106 -17.44 3.05 -21.05
N TYR A 107 -16.12 2.92 -20.97
CA TYR A 107 -15.25 2.79 -22.12
C TYR A 107 -14.09 1.82 -21.84
N SER A 108 -13.48 1.31 -22.91
CA SER A 108 -12.33 0.40 -22.82
C SER A 108 -11.02 1.16 -23.03
N VAL A 109 -10.01 0.84 -22.23
CA VAL A 109 -8.67 1.40 -22.30
C VAL A 109 -7.63 0.28 -22.36
N SER A 110 -6.49 0.56 -22.99
CA SER A 110 -5.33 -0.32 -23.02
C SER A 110 -4.12 0.41 -22.44
N VAL A 111 -3.03 -0.32 -22.18
CA VAL A 111 -1.76 0.30 -21.77
C VAL A 111 -1.34 1.38 -22.77
N GLY A 112 -1.08 2.58 -22.26
CA GLY A 112 -0.71 3.76 -23.02
C GLY A 112 -1.87 4.67 -23.43
N ASP A 113 -3.13 4.28 -23.24
CA ASP A 113 -4.30 5.15 -23.46
C ASP A 113 -4.45 6.19 -22.35
N ASP A 114 -5.01 7.35 -22.69
CA ASP A 114 -5.39 8.41 -21.74
C ASP A 114 -6.84 8.22 -21.25
N LEU A 115 -7.08 8.53 -19.98
CA LEU A 115 -8.42 8.52 -19.39
C LEU A 115 -9.21 9.75 -19.84
N ARG A 116 -10.46 9.53 -20.25
CA ARG A 116 -11.32 10.62 -20.75
C ARG A 116 -11.65 11.59 -19.64
N GLY A 117 -11.27 12.85 -19.84
CA GLY A 117 -11.56 13.95 -18.91
C GLY A 117 -10.69 13.97 -17.65
N LEU A 118 -9.62 13.16 -17.60
CA LEU A 118 -8.71 13.08 -16.48
C LEU A 118 -7.26 13.15 -16.98
N ASP A 119 -6.36 13.75 -16.21
CA ASP A 119 -4.94 13.85 -16.54
C ASP A 119 -4.19 12.56 -16.17
N TYR A 120 -4.71 11.40 -16.59
CA TYR A 120 -4.17 10.08 -16.27
C TYR A 120 -3.99 9.23 -17.51
N LYS A 121 -2.90 8.49 -17.55
CA LYS A 121 -2.55 7.55 -18.60
C LYS A 121 -2.45 6.14 -18.04
N VAL A 122 -2.95 5.15 -18.75
CA VAL A 122 -2.82 3.75 -18.33
C VAL A 122 -1.37 3.33 -18.46
N ALA A 123 -0.72 3.07 -17.33
CA ALA A 123 0.66 2.62 -17.26
C ALA A 123 0.76 1.09 -17.38
N ASP A 124 -0.18 0.38 -16.76
CA ASP A 124 -0.17 -1.09 -16.71
C ASP A 124 -1.58 -1.64 -16.48
N VAL A 125 -1.83 -2.86 -16.98
CA VAL A 125 -3.09 -3.58 -16.78
C VAL A 125 -2.73 -5.01 -16.40
N GLU A 126 -3.09 -5.40 -15.18
CA GLU A 126 -2.70 -6.68 -14.61
C GLU A 126 -3.93 -7.44 -14.11
N MET A 127 -4.11 -8.65 -14.63
CA MET A 127 -5.17 -9.53 -14.18
C MET A 127 -4.69 -10.33 -12.97
N ARG A 128 -5.34 -10.15 -11.82
CA ARG A 128 -5.01 -10.84 -10.56
C ARG A 128 -6.25 -11.51 -10.00
N HIS A 129 -6.06 -12.71 -9.47
CA HIS A 129 -7.09 -13.42 -8.72
C HIS A 129 -6.52 -13.72 -7.35
N THR A 130 -7.24 -13.35 -6.31
CA THR A 130 -6.93 -13.68 -4.92
C THR A 130 -8.01 -14.58 -4.37
N GLU A 131 -7.70 -15.37 -3.36
CA GLU A 131 -8.72 -16.10 -2.60
C GLU A 131 -9.15 -15.23 -1.42
N ASP A 132 -10.46 -15.12 -1.19
CA ASP A 132 -10.98 -14.51 0.03
C ASP A 132 -10.79 -15.47 1.23
N LYS A 133 -11.12 -15.02 2.45
CA LYS A 133 -10.99 -15.81 3.69
C LYS A 133 -11.79 -17.11 3.68
N ASP A 134 -12.83 -17.16 2.86
CA ASP A 134 -13.67 -18.34 2.64
C ASP A 134 -13.13 -19.27 1.52
N GLY A 135 -11.98 -18.95 0.91
CA GLY A 135 -11.39 -19.72 -0.20
C GLY A 135 -12.07 -19.49 -1.56
N ASN A 136 -12.93 -18.48 -1.66
CA ASN A 136 -13.58 -18.13 -2.92
C ASN A 136 -12.65 -17.28 -3.79
N PRO A 137 -12.54 -17.56 -5.10
CA PRO A 137 -11.75 -16.72 -6.00
C PRO A 137 -12.42 -15.36 -6.18
N VAL A 138 -11.67 -14.30 -5.87
CA VAL A 138 -12.02 -12.90 -6.07
C VAL A 138 -11.10 -12.32 -7.15
N ASP A 139 -11.71 -11.67 -8.12
CA ASP A 139 -10.98 -10.94 -9.15
C ASP A 139 -10.50 -9.60 -8.60
N ASP A 140 -9.21 -9.53 -8.30
CA ASP A 140 -8.50 -8.36 -7.76
C ASP A 140 -7.64 -7.70 -8.84
N SER A 141 -8.09 -7.78 -10.10
CA SER A 141 -7.38 -7.18 -11.23
C SER A 141 -7.11 -5.69 -11.00
N VAL A 142 -5.88 -5.28 -11.32
CA VAL A 142 -5.34 -3.95 -11.04
C VAL A 142 -5.02 -3.22 -12.34
N VAL A 143 -5.39 -1.95 -12.42
CA VAL A 143 -5.01 -1.04 -13.51
C VAL A 143 -4.18 0.08 -12.92
N LYS A 144 -2.91 0.18 -13.32
CA LYS A 144 -2.03 1.27 -12.89
C LYS A 144 -2.20 2.46 -13.81
N LEU A 145 -2.42 3.62 -13.22
CA LEU A 145 -2.54 4.89 -13.90
C LEU A 145 -1.37 5.79 -13.52
N HIS A 146 -0.86 6.52 -14.49
CA HIS A 146 0.15 7.55 -14.29
C HIS A 146 -0.50 8.93 -14.50
N ASN A 147 -0.47 9.78 -13.48
CA ASN A 147 -0.94 11.15 -13.57
C ASN A 147 0.05 11.99 -14.37
N THR A 148 -0.35 12.49 -15.53
CA THR A 148 0.52 13.24 -16.44
C THR A 148 0.83 14.66 -15.96
N LYS A 149 0.05 15.20 -15.01
CA LYS A 149 0.30 16.51 -14.37
C LYS A 149 1.18 16.40 -13.14
N SER A 150 0.88 15.48 -12.24
CA SER A 150 1.58 15.34 -10.96
C SER A 150 2.76 14.37 -10.99
N GLY A 151 2.85 13.52 -12.03
CA GLY A 151 3.88 12.48 -12.17
C GLY A 151 3.73 11.31 -11.20
N ARG A 152 2.58 11.19 -10.53
CA ARG A 152 2.30 10.14 -9.54
C ARG A 152 1.56 8.96 -10.17
N ASP A 153 1.82 7.76 -9.66
CA ASP A 153 1.09 6.56 -10.05
C ASP A 153 -0.04 6.24 -9.06
N VAL A 154 -1.16 5.75 -9.57
CA VAL A 154 -2.36 5.35 -8.81
C VAL A 154 -2.81 3.98 -9.28
N GLU A 155 -3.27 3.14 -8.36
CA GLU A 155 -3.76 1.80 -8.67
C GLU A 155 -5.29 1.75 -8.58
N LEU A 156 -5.95 1.36 -9.67
CA LEU A 156 -7.38 1.05 -9.68
C LEU A 156 -7.57 -0.46 -9.50
N ILE A 157 -8.25 -0.87 -8.44
CA ILE A 157 -8.65 -2.26 -8.23
C ILE A 157 -10.07 -2.44 -8.76
N LYS A 158 -10.35 -3.56 -9.43
CA LYS A 158 -11.69 -3.86 -9.95
C LYS A 158 -12.74 -3.75 -8.84
N GLY A 159 -13.81 -2.99 -9.11
CA GLY A 159 -14.93 -2.81 -8.19
C GLY A 159 -14.65 -1.88 -7.01
N VAL A 160 -13.46 -1.28 -6.91
CA VAL A 160 -13.08 -0.35 -5.84
C VAL A 160 -12.80 1.03 -6.42
N TRP A 161 -13.27 2.07 -5.72
CA TRP A 161 -12.91 3.45 -6.03
C TRP A 161 -11.47 3.71 -5.63
N ALA A 162 -10.64 4.16 -6.56
CA ALA A 162 -9.26 4.49 -6.23
C ALA A 162 -9.14 5.88 -5.64
N GLN A 163 -8.16 6.05 -4.75
CA GLN A 163 -7.81 7.33 -4.19
C GLN A 163 -6.87 8.07 -5.16
N GLU A 164 -7.22 9.30 -5.52
CA GLU A 164 -6.41 10.20 -6.36
C GLU A 164 -5.15 10.66 -5.61
N HIS A 165 -5.31 10.93 -4.32
CA HIS A 165 -4.26 11.39 -3.44
C HIS A 165 -4.24 10.57 -2.16
N PRO A 166 -3.05 10.35 -1.55
CA PRO A 166 -2.98 9.79 -0.21
C PRO A 166 -3.85 10.64 0.71
N ALA A 167 -4.71 9.99 1.48
CA ALA A 167 -5.56 10.67 2.45
C ALA A 167 -4.69 11.55 3.35
N PHE A 168 -5.15 12.77 3.60
CA PHE A 168 -4.48 13.68 4.52
C PHE A 168 -5.45 14.16 5.60
N ALA A 169 -4.90 14.42 6.77
CA ALA A 169 -5.62 14.99 7.89
C ALA A 169 -4.98 16.31 8.31
N VAL A 170 -5.81 17.26 8.70
CA VAL A 170 -5.37 18.53 9.28
C VAL A 170 -5.61 18.45 10.78
N LEU A 171 -4.53 18.48 11.55
CA LEU A 171 -4.57 18.47 13.00
C LEU A 171 -4.48 19.90 13.55
N ALA A 172 -5.37 20.24 14.48
CA ALA A 172 -5.20 21.41 15.33
C ALA A 172 -4.38 21.03 16.55
N LEU A 173 -3.26 21.72 16.73
CA LEU A 173 -2.39 21.58 17.88
C LEU A 173 -2.88 22.47 19.02
N PRO A 174 -2.80 22.01 20.28
CA PRO A 174 -3.28 22.81 21.39
C PRO A 174 -2.35 23.96 21.76
N GLY A 175 -2.94 25.12 22.01
CA GLY A 175 -2.18 26.32 22.38
C GLY A 175 -1.40 26.94 21.22
N SER A 176 -1.64 26.47 19.99
CA SER A 176 -1.12 27.06 18.76
C SER A 176 -2.26 27.24 17.77
N ASP A 177 -2.22 28.33 16.99
CA ASP A 177 -3.09 28.51 15.82
C ASP A 177 -2.56 27.71 14.60
N GLN A 178 -1.44 27.02 14.77
CA GLN A 178 -0.84 26.21 13.72
C GLN A 178 -1.64 24.94 13.48
N MET A 179 -2.01 24.77 12.22
CA MET A 179 -2.57 23.54 11.69
C MET A 179 -1.46 22.70 11.07
N LEU A 180 -1.44 21.41 11.38
CA LEU A 180 -0.47 20.47 10.81
C LEU A 180 -1.19 19.56 9.81
N LYS A 181 -0.83 19.66 8.54
CA LYS A 181 -1.23 18.70 7.51
C LYS A 181 -0.36 17.46 7.62
N ILE A 182 -0.99 16.32 7.84
CA ILE A 182 -0.35 15.01 7.95
C ILE A 182 -0.86 14.03 6.91
N GLU A 183 0.01 13.15 6.44
CA GLU A 183 -0.28 12.09 5.47
C GLU A 183 0.04 10.72 6.09
N VAL A 184 -0.49 9.64 5.52
CA VAL A 184 -0.17 8.27 5.93
C VAL A 184 1.35 8.04 5.85
N ASP A 185 1.89 7.24 6.78
CA ASP A 185 3.32 6.95 6.94
C ASP A 185 4.22 8.14 7.35
N GLN A 186 3.69 9.37 7.40
CA GLN A 186 4.46 10.53 7.84
C GLN A 186 4.77 10.43 9.34
N THR A 187 5.99 10.82 9.72
CA THR A 187 6.40 10.96 11.12
C THR A 187 6.53 12.44 11.47
N PHE A 188 5.94 12.86 12.59
CA PHE A 188 5.98 14.24 13.06
C PHE A 188 6.11 14.31 14.57
N ALA A 189 6.55 15.46 15.08
CA ALA A 189 6.61 15.74 16.51
C ALA A 189 5.52 16.74 16.88
N ILE A 190 4.93 16.57 18.06
CA ILE A 190 3.91 17.48 18.57
C ILE A 190 4.59 18.47 19.53
N PRO A 191 4.53 19.79 19.28
CA PRO A 191 5.19 20.79 20.14
C PRO A 191 4.76 20.71 21.61
N SER A 192 3.51 20.31 21.86
CA SER A 192 2.95 20.18 23.22
C SER A 192 3.38 18.91 23.96
N ASP A 193 4.07 17.98 23.29
CA ASP A 193 4.55 16.72 23.85
C ASP A 193 6.03 16.52 23.44
N PRO A 194 6.96 17.32 24.00
CA PRO A 194 8.37 17.28 23.61
C PRO A 194 9.02 15.94 23.95
N GLY A 195 9.88 15.45 23.06
CA GLY A 195 10.56 14.16 23.22
C GLY A 195 9.78 12.97 22.67
N HIS A 196 8.68 13.22 21.95
CA HIS A 196 7.84 12.19 21.39
C HIS A 196 7.53 12.44 19.92
N SER A 197 7.69 11.39 19.13
CA SER A 197 7.44 11.36 17.69
C SER A 197 6.28 10.43 17.38
N TYR A 198 5.47 10.81 16.41
CA TYR A 198 4.24 10.13 16.05
C TYR A 198 4.28 9.80 14.57
N LYS A 199 4.09 8.52 14.24
CA LYS A 199 3.91 8.04 12.88
C LYS A 199 2.43 7.88 12.59
N VAL A 200 1.96 8.41 11.48
CA VAL A 200 0.59 8.18 10.99
C VAL A 200 0.50 6.76 10.45
N LEU A 201 -0.39 5.95 11.02
CA LEU A 201 -0.65 4.59 10.55
C LEU A 201 -1.76 4.54 9.52
N ASP A 202 -2.82 5.32 9.76
CA ASP A 202 -4.05 5.23 8.97
C ASP A 202 -4.85 6.53 9.12
N ILE A 203 -5.51 6.97 8.05
CA ILE A 203 -6.40 8.13 8.04
C ILE A 203 -7.74 7.64 7.50
N ARG A 204 -8.80 7.80 8.30
CA ARG A 204 -10.17 7.40 7.95
C ARG A 204 -11.09 8.59 8.02
N PRO A 205 -12.25 8.58 7.35
CA PRO A 205 -13.18 9.72 7.32
C PRO A 205 -13.59 10.31 8.69
N ALA A 206 -13.59 9.49 9.74
CA ALA A 206 -13.96 9.91 11.10
C ALA A 206 -12.79 9.96 12.10
N GLN A 207 -11.62 9.42 11.76
CA GLN A 207 -10.53 9.27 12.73
C GLN A 207 -9.15 9.14 12.09
N VAL A 208 -8.12 9.51 12.84
CA VAL A 208 -6.71 9.34 12.47
C VAL A 208 -6.05 8.41 13.49
N ILE A 209 -5.33 7.41 13.01
CA ILE A 209 -4.61 6.45 13.85
C ILE A 209 -3.12 6.79 13.82
N LEU A 210 -2.56 7.05 14.99
CA LEU A 210 -1.17 7.41 15.19
C LEU A 210 -0.46 6.34 16.02
N ARG A 211 0.84 6.15 15.78
CA ARG A 211 1.73 5.35 16.61
C ARG A 211 2.85 6.22 17.15
N ARG A 212 2.99 6.26 18.46
CA ARG A 212 4.15 6.88 19.09
C ARG A 212 5.40 6.02 18.88
N VAL A 213 6.48 6.61 18.38
CA VAL A 213 7.65 5.88 17.87
C VAL A 213 8.47 5.26 19.02
N GLU A 214 8.52 5.93 20.17
CA GLU A 214 9.38 5.56 21.29
C GLU A 214 8.90 4.30 22.02
N ASP A 215 7.58 4.15 22.21
CA ASP A 215 6.98 3.07 22.99
C ASP A 215 5.97 2.23 22.18
N ASN A 216 5.84 2.49 20.88
CA ASN A 216 4.89 1.84 19.96
C ASN A 216 3.42 1.95 20.38
N ARG A 217 3.06 2.87 21.28
CA ARG A 217 1.67 3.07 21.68
C ARG A 217 0.84 3.62 20.53
N VAL A 218 -0.29 2.97 20.27
CA VAL A 218 -1.26 3.41 19.26
C VAL A 218 -2.29 4.33 19.91
N ILE A 219 -2.61 5.42 19.23
CA ILE A 219 -3.55 6.46 19.65
C ILE A 219 -4.50 6.74 18.50
N THR A 220 -5.78 6.88 18.80
CA THR A 220 -6.80 7.22 17.81
C THR A 220 -7.34 8.62 18.10
N LEU A 221 -7.24 9.52 17.12
CA LEU A 221 -7.80 10.87 17.18
C LEU A 221 -9.11 10.90 16.40
N GLN A 222 -10.19 11.34 17.04
CA GLN A 222 -11.50 11.48 16.40
C GLN A 222 -11.62 12.85 15.69
N LYS A 223 -12.27 12.88 14.52
CA LYS A 223 -12.71 14.12 13.86
C LYS A 223 -13.80 14.77 14.70
N LYS A 224 -13.60 16.04 15.04
CA LYS A 224 -14.65 16.81 15.72
C LYS A 224 -15.77 17.08 14.71
N THR A 225 -16.94 16.52 14.93
CA THR A 225 -18.15 16.92 14.19
C THR A 225 -18.50 18.34 14.64
N PRO A 226 -18.63 19.32 13.73
CA PRO A 226 -19.21 20.61 14.08
C PRO A 226 -20.65 20.36 14.55
N ASN A 227 -20.97 20.87 15.74
CA ASN A 227 -22.30 20.82 16.34
C ASN A 227 -23.10 22.05 15.94
#